data_AF-A0A1H7ABX0-F1
#
_entry.id   AF-A0A1H7ABX0-F1
#
_cell.length_a   1.000
_cell.length_b   1.000
_cell.length_c   1.000
_cell.angle_alpha   90.00
_cell.angle_beta   90.00
_cell.angle_gamma   90.00
#
_symmetry.space_group_name_H-M   'P 1'
#
loop_
_entity.id
_entity.type
_entity.pdbx_description
1 polymer ?
#
loop_
_entity_poly.entity_id
_entity_poly.type
_entity_poly.pdbx_seq_one_letter_code
_entity_poly.pdbx_strand_id
1 'polypeptide(L)' 'MDLHLHNADVVVIIALALLGSLLLALRFKPATWKGIVVEAVAANAAAIAAVLAFEMLMA' A
#
# COMPACT_ATOMS: atom_id res chain seq x y z
N MET A 1 4.10 -4.92 -22.34
CA MET A 1 3.26 -5.38 -21.22
C MET A 1 2.46 -4.18 -20.78
N ASP A 2 1.29 -4.03 -21.40
CA ASP A 2 0.33 -2.96 -21.15
C ASP A 2 -0.29 -3.17 -19.77
N LEU A 3 0.26 -2.48 -18.77
CA LEU A 3 -0.33 -2.37 -17.43
C LEU A 3 -1.63 -1.58 -17.54
N HIS A 4 -2.72 -2.27 -17.84
CA HIS A 4 -4.06 -1.69 -17.86
C HIS A 4 -4.64 -1.75 -16.45
N LEU A 5 -4.30 -0.76 -15.62
CA LEU A 5 -4.92 -0.62 -14.29
C LEU A 5 -6.43 -0.41 -14.47
N HIS A 6 -7.23 -1.43 -14.15
CA HIS A 6 -8.67 -1.29 -14.10
C HIS A 6 -9.08 -0.50 -12.84
N ASN A 7 -10.28 0.08 -12.82
CA ASN A 7 -10.77 0.82 -11.65
C ASN A 7 -10.75 -0.03 -10.37
N ALA A 8 -10.94 -1.35 -10.49
CA ALA A 8 -10.87 -2.29 -9.37
C ALA A 8 -9.46 -2.37 -8.77
N ASP A 9 -8.41 -2.44 -9.59
CA ASP A 9 -7.02 -2.44 -9.12
C ASP A 9 -6.67 -1.16 -8.38
N VAL A 10 -7.10 -0.01 -8.88
CA VAL A 10 -6.89 1.28 -8.20
C VAL A 10 -7.55 1.27 -6.81
N VAL A 11 -8.78 0.78 -6.72
CA VAL A 11 -9.49 0.66 -5.43
C VAL A 11 -8.76 -0.30 -4.47
N VAL A 12 -8.26 -1.43 -4.98
CA VAL A 12 -7.50 -2.41 -4.18
C VAL A 12 -6.18 -1.81 -3.68
N ILE A 13 -5.42 -1.10 -4.54
CA ILE A 13 -4.19 -0.41 -4.14
C ILE A 13 -4.48 0.59 -3.01
N ILE A 14 -5.51 1.42 -3.16
CA ILE A 14 -5.88 2.42 -2.16
C ILE A 14 -6.31 1.75 -0.85
N ALA A 15 -7.13 0.69 -0.93
CA ALA A 15 -7.58 -0.04 0.24
C ALA A 15 -6.41 -0.68 1.00
N LEU A 16 -5.47 -1.32 0.30
CA LEU A 16 -4.27 -1.93 0.89
C LEU A 16 -3.32 -0.88 1.47
N ALA A 17 -3.16 0.27 0.80
CA ALA A 17 -2.32 1.37 1.28
C ALA A 17 -2.86 1.99 2.57
N LEU A 18 -4.18 2.23 2.63
CA LEU A 18 -4.85 2.74 3.82
C LEU A 18 -4.83 1.73 4.96
N LEU A 19 -5.12 0.46 4.67
CA LEU A 19 -5.12 -0.62 5.68
C LEU A 19 -3.70 -0.85 6.22
N GLY A 20 -2.69 -0.88 5.35
CA GLY A 20 -1.28 -1.00 5.75
C GLY A 20 -0.83 0.17 6.63
N SER A 21 -1.19 1.40 6.26
CA SER A 21 -0.87 2.61 7.04
C SER A 21 -1.57 2.59 8.41
N LEU A 22 -2.83 2.15 8.44
CA LEU A 22 -3.60 2.01 9.68
C LEU A 22 -3.01 0.94 10.60
N LEU A 23 -2.65 -0.24 10.06
CA LEU A 23 -2.02 -1.31 10.82
C LEU A 23 -0.67 -0.86 11.40
N LEU A 24 0.14 -0.15 10.63
CA LEU A 24 1.42 0.40 11.10
C LEU A 24 1.20 1.44 12.21
N ALA A 25 0.29 2.40 12.00
CA ALA A 25 -0.05 3.40 13.01
C ALA A 25 -0.57 2.77 14.32
N LEU A 26 -1.37 1.70 14.24
CA LEU A 26 -1.82 0.93 15.40
C LEU A 26 -0.66 0.15 16.06
N ARG A 27 0.25 -0.41 15.25
CA ARG A 27 1.35 -1.28 15.71
C ARG A 27 2.50 -0.50 16.36
N PHE A 28 2.84 0.66 15.83
CA PHE A 28 4.03 1.42 16.21
C PHE A 28 3.72 2.71 16.97
N LYS A 29 2.45 3.16 17.01
CA LYS A 29 2.01 4.40 17.68
C LYS A 29 3.00 5.56 17.46
N PRO A 30 3.25 5.95 16.21
CA PRO A 30 4.27 6.95 15.90
C PRO A 30 3.98 8.26 16.64
N ALA A 31 4.83 8.60 17.60
CA ALA A 31 4.69 9.83 18.40
C ALA A 31 5.27 11.06 17.70
N THR A 32 5.92 10.88 16.54
CA THR A 32 6.61 11.95 15.83
C THR A 32 6.16 12.01 14.37
N TRP A 33 6.13 13.23 13.82
CA TRP A 33 5.76 13.50 12.43
C TRP A 33 6.64 12.71 11.43
N LYS A 34 7.94 12.56 11.72
CA LYS A 34 8.85 11.78 10.87
C LYS A 34 8.49 10.29 10.87
N GLY A 35 8.10 9.74 12.01
CA GLY A 35 7.64 8.35 12.13
C GLY A 35 6.41 8.10 11.27
N ILE A 36 5.40 8.98 11.37
CA ILE A 36 4.17 8.88 10.59
C ILE A 36 4.47 8.87 9.08
N VAL A 37 5.35 9.75 8.60
CA VAL A 37 5.71 9.81 7.18
C VAL A 37 6.43 8.55 6.71
N VAL A 38 7.39 8.04 7.49
CA VAL A 38 8.13 6.81 7.14
C VAL A 38 7.19 5.61 7.08
N GLU A 39 6.30 5.49 8.05
CA GLU A 39 5.33 4.40 8.10
C GLU A 39 4.33 4.47 6.94
N ALA A 40 3.83 5.67 6.61
CA ALA A 40 2.95 5.87 5.48
C ALA A 40 3.65 5.52 4.15
N VAL A 41 4.89 5.96 3.94
CA VAL A 41 5.65 5.66 2.72
C VAL A 41 5.91 4.15 2.59
N ALA A 42 6.31 3.49 3.68
CA ALA A 42 6.56 2.04 3.67
C ALA A 42 5.28 1.24 3.37
N ALA A 43 4.15 1.59 3.99
CA ALA A 43 2.87 0.93 3.76
C ALA A 43 2.36 1.13 2.32
N ASN A 44 2.50 2.34 1.76
CA ASN A 44 2.12 2.61 0.38
C ASN A 44 2.99 1.85 -0.62
N ALA A 45 4.31 1.80 -0.40
CA ALA A 45 5.21 1.02 -1.25
C ALA A 45 4.89 -0.48 -1.21
N ALA A 46 4.56 -1.02 -0.02
CA ALA A 46 4.15 -2.41 0.14
C ALA A 46 2.81 -2.72 -0.56
N ALA A 47 1.84 -1.80 -0.51
CA ALA A 47 0.56 -1.96 -1.20
C ALA A 47 0.72 -2.02 -2.73
N ILE A 48 1.54 -1.13 -3.29
CA ILE A 48 1.84 -1.13 -4.74
C ILE A 48 2.56 -2.43 -5.12
N ALA A 49 3.56 -2.85 -4.33
CA ALA A 49 4.29 -4.09 -4.57
C ALA A 49 3.39 -5.33 -4.51
N ALA A 50 2.43 -5.36 -3.57
CA ALA A 50 1.48 -6.45 -3.44
C ALA A 50 0.57 -6.57 -4.67
N VAL A 51 0.07 -5.44 -5.20
CA VAL A 51 -0.77 -5.44 -6.41
C VAL A 51 0.02 -5.82 -7.65
N LEU A 52 1.24 -5.29 -7.82
CA LEU A 52 2.12 -5.69 -8.92
C LEU A 52 2.46 -7.18 -8.87
N ALA A 53 2.78 -7.72 -7.69
CA ALA A 53 3.06 -9.13 -7.52
C ALA A 53 1.83 -10.01 -7.82
N PHE A 54 0.63 -9.55 -7.45
CA PHE A 54 -0.62 -10.23 -7.75
C PHE A 54 -0.95 -10.21 -9.24
N GLU A 55 -0.81 -9.05 -9.89
CA GLU A 55 -0.91 -8.91 -11.35
C GLU A 55 0.06 -9.85 -12.07
N MET A 56 1.33 -9.89 -11.65
CA MET A 56 2.34 -10.80 -12.23
C MET A 56 2.03 -12.29 -11.99
N LEU A 57 1.30 -12.64 -10.94
CA LEU A 57 0.87 -14.02 -10.67
C LEU A 57 -0.31 -14.43 -11.55
N MET A 58 -1.19 -13.48 -11.89
CA MET A 58 -2.39 -13.70 -12.70
C MET A 58 -2.15 -13.58 -14.20
N ALA A 59 -1.02 -12.99 -14.61
CA ALA A 59 -0.54 -12.87 -15.99
C ALA A 59 0.14 -14.15 -16.50
#